data_AF-A0A0D1WUP9-F1
#
_entry.id   AF-A0A0D1WUP9-F1
#
_cell.length_a   1.000
_cell.length_b   1.000
_cell.length_c   1.000
_cell.angle_alpha   90.00
_cell.angle_beta   90.00
_cell.angle_gamma   90.00
#
_symmetry.space_group_name_H-M   'P 1'
#
loop_
_entity.id
_entity.type
_entity.pdbx_description
1 polymer ?
#
loop_
_entity_poly.entity_id
_entity_poly.type
_entity_poly.pdbx_seq_one_letter_code
_entity_poly.pdbx_strand_id
1 'polypeptide(L)'
;MLAHSLLNVGTKCRSSHLPRHISGRQVTLLSTIKRTSFLNHQSYRNANAIALPLGIVEQHTRASSSTTAQTPSTPSIQELPTTYKPPTSGIISKLPSSWIPYAELIRLDKPAGTYYLFFPCIFSTLLAAPMAMPMATPLEVVSTIALFFTGALIMRGAGCTINDLWDRNLDPHVERTRLRPIARKAISVENAIVYLGAQLLAGLTLLLQFPLPCLYYGVPSLLLVATYPLAKRVTHYPQFVLGLTFSWGAIMGFPALGIDLLSNPSALTAAAALYSSCVAWTLVYDMIYAYMDIKDDAKAGIKSIAQAHEHNAKAALSAFSAVQIGLLSTAGYFAGAGPIFFVGSCGGAALTLATMIRRVNLKDVRDCWWWFKNGALLTGGVISFGLFGDYLHRRTREESRSTMRAVLA
;
A
#
# COMPACT_ATOMS: atom_id res chain seq x y z
N MET A 1 -31.16 22.22 -36.73
CA MET A 1 -32.27 23.19 -36.76
C MET A 1 -32.88 23.25 -35.36
N LEU A 2 -32.71 24.41 -34.71
CA LEU A 2 -33.54 25.03 -33.64
C LEU A 2 -34.01 24.12 -32.48
N ALA A 3 -33.57 24.25 -31.21
CA ALA A 3 -33.43 25.42 -30.32
C ALA A 3 -34.73 26.21 -30.06
N HIS A 4 -35.00 26.41 -28.76
CA HIS A 4 -35.86 27.42 -28.11
C HIS A 4 -37.38 27.19 -27.95
N SER A 5 -37.80 27.03 -26.69
CA SER A 5 -38.82 27.86 -25.99
C SER A 5 -38.96 27.34 -24.54
N LEU A 6 -39.10 28.12 -23.46
CA LEU A 6 -39.18 29.56 -23.24
C LEU A 6 -38.90 29.85 -21.75
N LEU A 7 -38.36 31.04 -21.50
CA LEU A 7 -38.03 31.67 -20.22
C LEU A 7 -39.19 32.54 -19.70
N ASN A 8 -39.11 32.86 -18.40
CA ASN A 8 -39.47 34.13 -17.74
C ASN A 8 -40.93 34.53 -17.50
N VAL A 9 -41.24 34.76 -16.22
CA VAL A 9 -41.69 36.04 -15.59
C VAL A 9 -41.22 35.98 -14.11
N GLY A 10 -40.62 36.94 -13.41
CA GLY A 10 -40.30 38.35 -13.66
C GLY A 10 -40.81 39.28 -12.53
N THR A 11 -39.93 39.64 -11.57
CA THR A 11 -39.81 40.98 -10.88
C THR A 11 -40.95 41.45 -9.91
N LYS A 12 -40.85 42.36 -8.92
CA LYS A 12 -39.85 43.33 -8.38
C LYS A 12 -40.40 44.01 -7.08
N CYS A 13 -39.49 44.56 -6.23
CA CYS A 13 -39.58 45.79 -5.37
C CYS A 13 -40.56 45.83 -4.15
N ARG A 14 -40.34 46.53 -3.02
CA ARG A 14 -39.45 47.66 -2.61
C ARG A 14 -39.46 47.85 -1.05
N SER A 15 -38.32 48.32 -0.48
CA SER A 15 -38.05 49.37 0.57
C SER A 15 -39.18 49.80 1.56
N SER A 16 -39.00 50.13 2.86
CA SER A 16 -38.03 51.00 3.57
C SER A 16 -38.26 51.01 5.10
N HIS A 17 -37.22 51.18 5.95
CA HIS A 17 -37.07 52.26 6.96
C HIS A 17 -35.89 52.01 7.95
N LEU A 18 -35.00 53.02 8.07
CA LEU A 18 -34.03 53.30 9.15
C LEU A 18 -34.72 54.19 10.24
N PRO A 19 -34.14 54.59 11.42
CA PRO A 19 -32.71 54.71 11.80
C PRO A 19 -32.28 54.50 13.31
N ARG A 20 -30.94 54.55 13.53
CA ARG A 20 -30.13 55.19 14.63
C ARG A 20 -29.89 54.54 16.03
N HIS A 21 -28.59 54.33 16.28
CA HIS A 21 -27.75 54.54 17.49
C HIS A 21 -28.05 53.84 18.84
N ILE A 22 -27.06 53.09 19.37
CA ILE A 22 -26.28 53.42 20.60
C ILE A 22 -25.00 52.55 20.68
N SER A 23 -23.97 53.20 21.21
CA SER A 23 -22.56 52.85 21.47
C SER A 23 -22.24 51.53 22.20
N GLY A 24 -21.10 50.94 21.83
CA GLY A 24 -20.05 50.56 22.79
C GLY A 24 -19.90 49.07 23.17
N ARG A 25 -18.65 48.57 23.04
CA ARG A 25 -18.07 47.34 23.63
C ARG A 25 -18.46 45.98 23.00
N GLN A 26 -17.60 45.45 22.12
CA GLN A 26 -16.57 44.46 22.48
C GLN A 26 -15.93 43.86 21.22
N VAL A 27 -14.62 44.03 21.15
CA VAL A 27 -13.69 43.46 20.18
C VAL A 27 -13.15 42.16 20.79
N THR A 28 -12.96 41.14 19.95
CA THR A 28 -12.10 39.95 20.15
C THR A 28 -12.69 38.76 20.91
N LEU A 29 -13.17 37.75 20.17
CA LEU A 29 -13.30 36.39 20.67
C LEU A 29 -13.01 35.40 19.53
N LEU A 30 -11.74 35.04 19.32
CA LEU A 30 -11.29 33.81 18.63
C LEU A 30 -9.76 33.72 18.69
N SER A 31 -9.20 33.68 19.91
CA SER A 31 -7.78 33.39 20.15
C SER A 31 -7.52 32.86 21.56
N THR A 32 -8.24 31.83 22.03
CA THR A 32 -7.94 31.23 23.34
C THR A 32 -8.31 29.74 23.41
N ILE A 33 -7.65 28.87 22.62
CA ILE A 33 -7.47 27.45 22.98
C ILE A 33 -6.06 27.02 22.57
N LYS A 34 -5.07 27.54 23.29
CA LYS A 34 -3.68 27.03 23.33
C LYS A 34 -3.10 27.38 24.71
N ARG A 35 -3.39 26.54 25.71
CA ARG A 35 -2.63 26.33 26.96
C ARG A 35 -3.54 25.69 28.01
N THR A 36 -3.50 24.37 28.11
CA THR A 36 -3.78 23.63 29.36
C THR A 36 -3.49 22.15 29.13
N SER A 37 -2.29 21.70 29.55
CA SER A 37 -2.00 20.34 30.05
C SER A 37 -0.49 20.20 30.25
N PHE A 38 0.03 20.96 31.21
CA PHE A 38 1.23 20.61 31.95
C PHE A 38 0.86 20.72 33.42
N LEU A 39 1.36 19.77 34.21
CA LEU A 39 1.32 19.65 35.68
C LEU A 39 0.12 18.87 36.26
N ASN A 40 0.38 17.58 36.52
CA ASN A 40 0.20 16.97 37.85
C ASN A 40 0.79 15.55 37.86
N HIS A 41 1.95 15.37 38.50
CA HIS A 41 2.07 14.47 39.66
C HIS A 41 3.50 14.57 40.24
N GLN A 42 3.58 14.99 41.49
CA GLN A 42 4.76 14.94 42.35
C GLN A 42 4.43 14.03 43.55
N SER A 43 5.47 13.49 44.16
CA SER A 43 5.53 12.71 45.41
C SER A 43 5.20 11.21 45.32
N TYR A 44 6.26 10.41 45.35
CA TYR A 44 6.57 9.53 46.49
C TYR A 44 8.07 9.62 46.80
N ARG A 45 8.41 9.74 48.09
CA ARG A 45 9.78 9.87 48.64
C ARG A 45 9.96 8.79 49.72
N ASN A 46 11.23 8.40 49.92
CA ASN A 46 11.84 7.69 51.06
C ASN A 46 11.68 6.15 51.11
N ALA A 47 12.65 5.32 51.51
CA ALA A 47 14.03 5.50 51.99
C ALA A 47 14.76 4.13 51.98
N ASN A 48 16.09 4.12 51.81
CA ASN A 48 17.06 3.62 52.81
C ASN A 48 18.48 3.54 52.22
N ALA A 49 19.41 4.13 52.97
CA ALA A 49 20.84 4.07 52.78
C ALA A 49 21.46 3.15 53.83
N ILE A 50 22.49 2.38 53.47
CA ILE A 50 23.49 1.82 54.40
C ILE A 50 24.84 1.87 53.69
N ALA A 51 25.86 2.37 54.39
CA ALA A 51 27.24 2.53 53.91
C ALA A 51 28.25 1.82 54.83
N LEU A 52 29.35 1.33 54.21
CA LEU A 52 30.75 1.15 54.70
C LEU A 52 31.05 0.01 55.72
N PRO A 53 32.33 -0.44 55.92
CA PRO A 53 33.64 0.09 55.44
C PRO A 53 34.77 -0.90 55.01
N LEU A 54 35.83 -0.31 54.42
CA LEU A 54 37.31 -0.52 54.53
C LEU A 54 37.98 -1.91 54.39
N GLY A 55 39.06 -1.97 53.58
CA GLY A 55 40.26 -2.76 53.93
C GLY A 55 41.21 -3.21 52.80
N ILE A 56 42.41 -2.59 52.81
CA ILE A 56 43.73 -3.17 52.49
C ILE A 56 44.31 -3.02 51.06
N VAL A 57 45.52 -2.44 51.09
CA VAL A 57 46.51 -2.16 50.05
C VAL A 57 47.31 -3.42 49.72
N GLU A 58 47.61 -3.67 48.45
CA GLU A 58 48.87 -4.33 48.08
C GLU A 58 49.35 -3.87 46.69
N GLN A 59 50.55 -3.30 46.67
CA GLN A 59 51.31 -3.00 45.46
C GLN A 59 52.01 -4.28 45.00
N HIS A 60 51.83 -4.69 43.75
CA HIS A 60 52.79 -5.57 43.08
C HIS A 60 53.10 -5.12 41.65
N THR A 61 54.38 -5.26 41.35
CA THR A 61 55.18 -4.65 40.30
C THR A 61 55.13 -5.47 39.00
N ARG A 62 55.19 -4.79 37.86
CA ARG A 62 55.66 -5.24 36.51
C ARG A 62 55.32 -6.66 36.01
N ALA A 63 54.70 -6.73 34.83
CA ALA A 63 55.36 -7.22 33.61
C ALA A 63 54.46 -7.04 32.38
N SER A 64 55.08 -6.53 31.31
CA SER A 64 54.50 -6.41 29.97
C SER A 64 54.32 -7.80 29.33
N SER A 65 53.16 -8.06 28.72
CA SER A 65 53.04 -9.01 27.62
C SER A 65 51.87 -8.64 26.73
N SER A 66 52.20 -8.23 25.52
CA SER A 66 51.34 -7.92 24.38
C SER A 66 50.35 -9.04 24.09
N THR A 67 49.05 -8.71 24.13
CA THR A 67 48.03 -9.47 23.39
C THR A 67 47.20 -8.46 22.60
N THR A 68 47.33 -8.52 21.28
CA THR A 68 46.60 -7.71 20.31
C THR A 68 45.10 -7.98 20.45
N ALA A 69 44.39 -7.14 21.20
CA ALA A 69 42.94 -7.17 21.25
C ALA A 69 42.41 -6.62 19.92
N GLN A 70 41.99 -7.51 19.03
CA GLN A 70 41.18 -7.15 17.89
C GLN A 70 39.84 -6.63 18.40
N THR A 71 39.63 -5.33 18.30
CA THR A 71 38.35 -4.68 18.52
C THR A 71 37.31 -5.31 17.58
N PRO A 72 36.17 -5.83 18.08
CA PRO A 72 35.11 -6.27 17.19
C PRO A 72 34.61 -5.06 16.42
N SER A 73 34.74 -5.08 15.10
CA SER A 73 34.18 -4.07 14.21
C SER A 73 32.66 -4.06 14.36
N THR A 74 32.14 -3.07 15.09
CA THR A 74 30.72 -2.74 15.11
C THR A 74 30.22 -2.63 13.66
N PRO A 75 29.16 -3.34 13.26
CA PRO A 75 28.61 -3.19 11.92
C PRO A 75 28.17 -1.73 11.77
N SER A 76 28.75 -1.03 10.79
CA SER A 76 28.44 0.37 10.50
C SER A 76 26.95 0.50 10.19
N ILE A 77 26.19 1.09 11.11
CA ILE A 77 24.86 1.59 10.83
C ILE A 77 25.08 2.74 9.84
N GLN A 78 24.82 2.49 8.56
CA GLN A 78 24.93 3.49 7.53
C GLN A 78 23.83 4.53 7.79
N GLU A 79 24.21 5.68 8.34
CA GLU A 79 23.28 6.78 8.62
C GLU A 79 22.55 7.21 7.34
N LEU A 80 21.24 7.48 7.46
CA LEU A 80 20.44 7.92 6.33
C LEU A 80 20.99 9.26 5.80
N PRO A 81 21.11 9.44 4.48
CA PRO A 81 21.72 10.65 3.92
C PRO A 81 20.98 11.92 4.39
N THR A 82 21.77 12.88 4.86
CA THR A 82 21.30 14.22 5.28
C THR A 82 21.18 15.20 4.12
N THR A 83 21.93 14.95 3.05
CA THR A 83 21.94 15.78 1.85
C THR A 83 21.36 15.00 0.69
N TYR A 84 20.47 15.64 -0.08
CA TYR A 84 19.95 15.06 -1.31
C TYR A 84 21.09 14.85 -2.33
N LYS A 85 21.12 13.66 -2.94
CA LYS A 85 21.94 13.35 -4.10
C LYS A 85 21.04 12.85 -5.22
N PRO A 86 21.16 13.40 -6.45
CA PRO A 86 20.39 12.89 -7.59
C PRO A 86 20.63 11.39 -7.83
N PRO A 87 19.64 10.67 -8.40
CA PRO A 87 19.82 9.27 -8.77
C PRO A 87 20.97 9.11 -9.76
N THR A 88 21.98 8.29 -9.42
CA THR A 88 23.14 8.01 -10.28
C THR A 88 22.98 6.72 -11.09
N SER A 89 21.94 5.93 -10.82
CA SER A 89 21.68 4.65 -11.47
C SER A 89 20.18 4.42 -11.67
N GLY A 90 19.83 3.58 -12.64
CA GLY A 90 18.45 3.17 -12.92
C GLY A 90 17.80 3.96 -14.06
N ILE A 91 16.48 3.81 -14.23
CA ILE A 91 15.74 4.45 -15.32
C ILE A 91 15.65 5.97 -15.09
N ILE A 92 15.52 6.40 -13.83
CA ILE A 92 15.36 7.82 -13.48
C ILE A 92 16.63 8.63 -13.77
N SER A 93 17.82 8.05 -13.62
CA SER A 93 19.07 8.77 -13.89
C SER A 93 19.26 9.14 -15.36
N LYS A 94 18.46 8.55 -16.27
CA LYS A 94 18.44 8.85 -17.71
C LYS A 94 17.41 9.93 -18.08
N LEU A 95 16.54 10.32 -17.14
CA LEU A 95 15.53 11.35 -17.40
C LEU A 95 16.13 12.76 -17.36
N PRO A 96 15.53 13.73 -18.04
CA PRO A 96 15.92 15.14 -17.89
C PRO A 96 15.88 15.57 -16.43
N SER A 97 16.83 16.42 -16.01
CA SER A 97 16.96 16.86 -14.61
C SER A 97 15.67 17.48 -14.05
N SER A 98 14.86 18.12 -14.89
CA SER A 98 13.56 18.69 -14.51
C SER A 98 12.47 17.65 -14.25
N TRP A 99 12.59 16.44 -14.80
CA TRP A 99 11.61 15.35 -14.64
C TRP A 99 11.93 14.44 -13.45
N ILE A 100 13.19 14.40 -13.02
CA ILE A 100 13.65 13.57 -11.91
C ILE A 100 12.79 13.77 -10.63
N PRO A 101 12.51 15.01 -10.18
CA PRO A 101 11.67 15.20 -8.99
C PRO A 101 10.27 14.60 -9.14
N TYR A 102 9.67 14.65 -10.33
CA TYR A 102 8.35 14.08 -10.59
C TYR A 102 8.39 12.55 -10.63
N ALA A 103 9.44 11.97 -11.20
CA ALA A 103 9.67 10.52 -11.19
C ALA A 103 9.89 9.98 -9.77
N GLU A 104 10.62 10.71 -8.92
CA GLU A 104 10.76 10.39 -7.49
C GLU A 104 9.45 10.57 -6.72
N LEU A 105 8.64 11.59 -7.07
CA LEU A 105 7.36 11.86 -6.43
C LEU A 105 6.42 10.65 -6.58
N ILE A 106 6.38 10.04 -7.76
CA ILE A 106 5.58 8.83 -8.03
C ILE A 106 6.25 7.53 -7.60
N ARG A 107 7.43 7.61 -6.96
CA ARG A 107 8.23 6.46 -6.50
C ARG A 107 8.63 5.51 -7.63
N LEU A 108 8.97 6.06 -8.80
CA LEU A 108 9.48 5.26 -9.92
C LEU A 108 10.83 4.58 -9.58
N ASP A 109 11.55 5.09 -8.58
CA ASP A 109 12.78 4.51 -8.03
C ASP A 109 12.51 3.28 -7.15
N LYS A 110 11.31 3.20 -6.58
CA LYS A 110 10.88 2.18 -5.61
C LYS A 110 9.55 1.55 -6.05
N PRO A 111 9.56 0.75 -7.14
CA PRO A 111 8.34 0.23 -7.78
C PRO A 111 7.60 -0.85 -6.97
N ALA A 112 8.09 -1.24 -5.79
CA ALA A 112 7.48 -2.29 -4.97
C ALA A 112 5.99 -2.03 -4.72
N GLY A 113 5.61 -0.79 -4.40
CA GLY A 113 4.20 -0.43 -4.20
C GLY A 113 3.34 -0.56 -5.45
N THR A 114 3.91 -0.35 -6.64
CA THR A 114 3.21 -0.55 -7.92
C THR A 114 2.94 -2.03 -8.15
N TYR A 115 3.91 -2.90 -7.88
CA TYR A 115 3.72 -4.34 -7.99
C TYR A 115 2.65 -4.86 -7.03
N TYR A 116 2.63 -4.37 -5.78
CA TYR A 116 1.59 -4.74 -4.83
C TYR A 116 0.19 -4.35 -5.26
N LEU A 117 0.03 -3.17 -5.88
CA LEU A 117 -1.26 -2.74 -6.43
C LEU A 117 -1.64 -3.54 -7.69
N PHE A 118 -0.64 -4.01 -8.44
CA PHE A 118 -0.82 -4.70 -9.71
C PHE A 118 -1.11 -6.20 -9.57
N PHE A 119 -0.49 -6.91 -8.63
CA PHE A 119 -0.67 -8.36 -8.47
C PHE A 119 -2.14 -8.79 -8.31
N PRO A 120 -2.96 -8.12 -7.47
CA PRO A 120 -4.40 -8.42 -7.39
C PRO A 120 -5.12 -8.34 -8.74
N CYS A 121 -4.72 -7.39 -9.61
CA CYS A 121 -5.28 -7.28 -10.96
C CYS A 121 -4.89 -8.48 -11.84
N ILE A 122 -3.63 -8.93 -11.79
CA ILE A 122 -3.21 -10.13 -12.51
C ILE A 122 -4.02 -11.34 -12.02
N PHE A 123 -4.14 -11.49 -10.70
CA PHE A 123 -4.81 -12.65 -10.13
C PHE A 123 -6.26 -12.74 -10.56
N SER A 124 -6.98 -11.61 -10.51
CA SER A 124 -8.39 -11.58 -10.90
C SER A 124 -8.58 -11.78 -12.39
N THR A 125 -7.76 -11.16 -13.25
CA THR A 125 -7.85 -11.38 -14.70
C THR A 125 -7.61 -12.84 -15.06
N LEU A 126 -6.57 -13.48 -14.51
CA LEU A 126 -6.27 -14.88 -14.82
C LEU A 126 -7.29 -15.86 -14.23
N LEU A 127 -7.86 -15.55 -13.06
CA LEU A 127 -8.90 -16.39 -12.45
C LEU A 127 -10.24 -16.23 -13.20
N ALA A 128 -10.56 -15.03 -13.68
CA ALA A 128 -11.76 -14.71 -14.44
C ALA A 128 -11.70 -15.21 -15.89
N ALA A 129 -10.52 -15.27 -16.51
CA ALA A 129 -10.38 -15.60 -17.93
C ALA A 129 -11.01 -16.94 -18.35
N PRO A 130 -10.84 -18.05 -17.58
CA PRO A 130 -11.56 -19.30 -17.84
C PRO A 130 -13.07 -19.26 -17.59
N MET A 131 -13.56 -18.28 -16.82
CA MET A 131 -14.97 -18.14 -16.45
C MET A 131 -15.75 -17.27 -17.44
N ALA A 132 -15.04 -16.50 -18.28
CA ALA A 132 -15.66 -15.69 -19.33
C ALA A 132 -16.35 -16.60 -20.36
N MET A 133 -17.45 -16.10 -20.94
CA MET A 133 -18.22 -16.83 -21.95
C MET A 133 -18.36 -15.96 -23.21
N PRO A 134 -17.68 -16.29 -24.33
CA PRO A 134 -16.70 -17.38 -24.48
C PRO A 134 -15.43 -17.17 -23.62
N MET A 135 -14.65 -18.24 -23.42
CA MET A 135 -13.40 -18.17 -22.66
C MET A 135 -12.48 -17.08 -23.24
N ALA A 136 -11.93 -16.23 -22.38
CA ALA A 136 -11.13 -15.09 -22.80
C ALA A 136 -9.89 -15.54 -23.59
N THR A 137 -9.61 -14.85 -24.69
CA THR A 137 -8.45 -15.11 -25.54
C THR A 137 -7.15 -14.64 -24.89
N PRO A 138 -5.98 -15.20 -25.28
CA PRO A 138 -4.70 -14.75 -24.73
C PRO A 138 -4.44 -13.26 -24.97
N LEU A 139 -4.93 -12.71 -26.09
CA LEU A 139 -4.80 -11.30 -26.41
C LEU A 139 -5.63 -10.42 -25.45
N GLU A 140 -6.86 -10.80 -25.12
CA GLU A 140 -7.71 -10.09 -24.15
C GLU A 140 -7.12 -10.14 -22.73
N VAL A 141 -6.56 -11.28 -22.34
CA VAL A 141 -5.88 -11.45 -21.05
C VAL A 141 -4.66 -10.54 -20.96
N VAL A 142 -3.78 -10.58 -21.97
CA VAL A 142 -2.55 -9.76 -22.00
C VAL A 142 -2.88 -8.27 -22.08
N SER A 143 -3.84 -7.86 -22.90
CA SER A 143 -4.23 -6.45 -23.03
C SER A 143 -4.84 -5.91 -21.74
N THR A 144 -5.69 -6.69 -21.07
CA THR A 144 -6.29 -6.35 -19.78
C THR A 144 -5.23 -6.23 -18.68
N ILE A 145 -4.29 -7.17 -18.61
CA ILE A 145 -3.15 -7.12 -17.67
C ILE A 145 -2.27 -5.89 -17.96
N ALA A 146 -2.02 -5.56 -19.23
CA ALA A 146 -1.23 -4.38 -19.60
C ALA A 146 -1.93 -3.06 -19.22
N LEU A 147 -3.25 -2.96 -19.43
CA LEU A 147 -4.05 -1.83 -18.98
C LEU A 147 -4.02 -1.69 -17.46
N PHE A 148 -4.18 -2.79 -16.73
CA PHE A 148 -4.07 -2.78 -15.27
C PHE A 148 -2.68 -2.43 -14.76
N PHE A 149 -1.61 -2.88 -15.42
CA PHE A 149 -0.25 -2.50 -15.06
C PHE A 149 -0.03 -0.99 -15.21
N THR A 150 -0.47 -0.43 -16.34
CA THR A 150 -0.38 1.01 -16.61
C THR A 150 -1.22 1.79 -15.61
N GLY A 151 -2.43 1.32 -15.32
CA GLY A 151 -3.31 1.91 -14.31
C GLY A 151 -2.70 1.86 -12.91
N ALA A 152 -2.11 0.73 -12.51
CA ALA A 152 -1.45 0.58 -11.23
C ALA A 152 -0.25 1.53 -11.10
N LEU A 153 0.55 1.70 -12.15
CA LEU A 153 1.67 2.65 -12.16
C LEU A 153 1.18 4.10 -11.95
N ILE A 154 0.16 4.52 -12.70
CA ILE A 154 -0.40 5.87 -12.62
C ILE A 154 -1.07 6.11 -11.26
N MET A 155 -1.95 5.21 -10.84
CA MET A 155 -2.73 5.38 -9.60
C MET A 155 -1.88 5.22 -8.35
N ARG A 156 -0.85 4.36 -8.37
CA ARG A 156 0.14 4.34 -7.29
C ARG A 156 0.89 5.67 -7.23
N GLY A 157 1.29 6.20 -8.38
CA GLY A 157 1.92 7.51 -8.48
C GLY A 157 1.03 8.63 -7.92
N ALA A 158 -0.25 8.66 -8.28
CA ALA A 158 -1.22 9.62 -7.77
C ALA A 158 -1.39 9.51 -6.25
N GLY A 159 -1.48 8.29 -5.71
CA GLY A 159 -1.53 8.05 -4.27
C GLY A 159 -0.28 8.55 -3.55
N CYS A 160 0.90 8.40 -4.14
CA CYS A 160 2.14 8.98 -3.60
C CYS A 160 2.14 10.51 -3.62
N THR A 161 1.65 11.13 -4.71
CA THR A 161 1.49 12.59 -4.79
C THR A 161 0.53 13.12 -3.71
N ILE A 162 -0.63 12.46 -3.52
CA ILE A 162 -1.62 12.83 -2.48
C ILE A 162 -0.99 12.72 -1.09
N ASN A 163 -0.30 11.62 -0.81
CA ASN A 163 0.35 11.41 0.49
C ASN A 163 1.39 12.51 0.77
N ASP A 164 2.28 12.81 -0.17
CA ASP A 164 3.30 13.85 0.01
C ASP A 164 2.67 15.26 0.11
N LEU A 165 1.53 15.51 -0.54
CA LEU A 165 0.76 16.77 -0.41
C LEU A 165 0.14 16.96 0.98
N TRP A 166 -0.36 15.87 1.59
CA TRP A 166 -0.92 15.88 2.95
C TRP A 166 0.17 15.96 4.01
N ASP A 167 1.28 15.25 3.80
CA ASP A 167 2.39 15.16 4.74
C ASP A 167 3.41 16.32 4.56
N ARG A 168 3.17 17.28 3.66
CA ARG A 168 4.12 18.36 3.31
C ARG A 168 4.70 19.17 4.49
N ASN A 169 3.96 19.28 5.59
CA ASN A 169 4.40 20.00 6.79
C ASN A 169 5.15 19.08 7.78
N LEU A 170 4.91 17.77 7.70
CA LEU A 170 5.49 16.76 8.59
C LEU A 170 6.77 16.18 8.00
N ASP A 171 6.76 15.84 6.70
CA ASP A 171 7.87 15.20 6.00
C ASP A 171 9.23 15.92 6.14
N PRO A 172 9.33 17.27 6.12
CA PRO A 172 10.59 17.96 6.35
C PRO A 172 11.25 17.67 7.71
N HIS A 173 10.47 17.23 8.70
CA HIS A 173 10.91 16.97 10.07
C HIS A 173 11.18 15.49 10.36
N VAL A 174 11.02 14.60 9.36
CA VAL A 174 11.18 13.15 9.51
C VAL A 174 12.37 12.67 8.69
N GLU A 175 13.33 12.00 9.33
CA GLU A 175 14.62 11.62 8.72
C GLU A 175 14.48 10.86 7.40
N ARG A 176 13.55 9.90 7.34
CA ARG A 176 13.28 9.08 6.15
C ARG A 176 12.62 9.85 5.01
N THR A 177 11.87 10.91 5.29
CA THR A 177 10.97 11.54 4.31
C THR A 177 11.32 12.99 3.98
N ARG A 178 12.26 13.61 4.72
CA ARG A 178 12.75 14.98 4.49
C ARG A 178 13.27 15.23 3.07
N LEU A 179 13.79 14.19 2.40
CA LEU A 179 14.35 14.29 1.05
C LEU A 179 13.31 14.04 -0.06
N ARG A 180 12.02 13.91 0.27
CA ARG A 180 10.96 13.80 -0.74
C ARG A 180 10.85 15.10 -1.55
N PRO A 181 10.44 15.04 -2.83
CA PRO A 181 10.42 16.20 -3.72
C PRO A 181 9.65 17.42 -3.20
N ILE A 182 8.46 17.23 -2.62
CA ILE A 182 7.66 18.32 -2.04
C ILE A 182 8.30 18.83 -0.74
N ALA A 183 8.75 17.93 0.13
CA ALA A 183 9.38 18.27 1.42
C ALA A 183 10.66 19.10 1.26
N ARG A 184 11.51 18.75 0.28
CA ARG A 184 12.74 19.48 -0.06
C ARG A 184 12.52 20.66 -0.99
N LYS A 185 11.26 20.99 -1.32
CA LYS A 185 10.86 22.08 -2.22
C LYS A 185 11.39 21.95 -3.67
N ALA A 186 11.70 20.74 -4.11
CA ALA A 186 12.04 20.48 -5.52
C ALA A 186 10.81 20.55 -6.44
N ILE A 187 9.60 20.37 -5.88
CA ILE A 187 8.31 20.58 -6.54
C ILE A 187 7.47 21.49 -5.65
N SER A 188 6.89 22.56 -6.22
CA SER A 188 5.95 23.43 -5.50
C SER A 188 4.61 22.74 -5.28
N VAL A 189 3.83 23.19 -4.29
CA VAL A 189 2.52 22.59 -3.99
C VAL A 189 1.57 22.73 -5.18
N GLU A 190 1.59 23.87 -5.86
CA GLU A 190 0.78 24.16 -7.04
C GLU A 190 1.12 23.20 -8.18
N ASN A 191 2.42 23.01 -8.45
CA ASN A 191 2.90 22.08 -9.47
C ASN A 191 2.53 20.63 -9.13
N ALA A 192 2.59 20.24 -7.86
CA ALA A 192 2.17 18.91 -7.41
C ALA A 192 0.65 18.69 -7.58
N ILE A 193 -0.18 19.72 -7.36
CA ILE A 193 -1.63 19.65 -7.60
C ILE A 193 -1.94 19.53 -9.09
N VAL A 194 -1.29 20.33 -9.95
CA VAL A 194 -1.45 20.21 -11.42
C VAL A 194 -1.03 18.82 -11.89
N TYR A 195 0.10 18.32 -11.40
CA TYR A 195 0.57 16.98 -11.72
C TYR A 195 -0.38 15.89 -11.25
N LEU A 196 -0.95 16.02 -10.04
CA LEU A 196 -2.01 15.13 -9.56
C LEU A 196 -3.23 15.16 -10.48
N GLY A 197 -3.67 16.34 -10.93
CA GLY A 197 -4.75 16.47 -11.91
C GLY A 197 -4.46 15.69 -13.20
N ALA A 198 -3.23 15.81 -13.73
CA ALA A 198 -2.80 15.05 -14.90
C ALA A 198 -2.79 13.54 -14.66
N GLN A 199 -2.33 13.07 -13.49
CA GLN A 199 -2.36 11.65 -13.12
C GLN A 199 -3.78 11.10 -13.03
N LEU A 200 -4.70 11.84 -12.41
CA LEU A 200 -6.10 11.43 -12.27
C LEU A 200 -6.83 11.42 -13.62
N LEU A 201 -6.56 12.40 -14.50
CA LEU A 201 -7.10 12.40 -15.86
C LEU A 201 -6.56 11.22 -16.68
N ALA A 202 -5.27 10.93 -16.60
CA ALA A 202 -4.68 9.76 -17.26
C ALA A 202 -5.27 8.44 -16.71
N GLY A 203 -5.46 8.35 -15.39
CA GLY A 203 -6.14 7.22 -14.75
C GLY A 203 -7.59 7.08 -15.22
N LEU A 204 -8.32 8.18 -15.37
CA LEU A 204 -9.68 8.19 -15.92
C LEU A 204 -9.69 7.73 -17.38
N THR A 205 -8.77 8.18 -18.22
CA THR A 205 -8.65 7.73 -19.62
C THR A 205 -8.39 6.22 -19.72
N LEU A 206 -7.62 5.64 -18.80
CA LEU A 206 -7.47 4.19 -18.72
C LEU A 206 -8.75 3.50 -18.23
N LEU A 207 -9.41 4.05 -17.21
CA LEU A 207 -10.66 3.49 -16.69
C LEU A 207 -11.75 3.44 -17.76
N LEU A 208 -11.83 4.45 -18.62
CA LEU A 208 -12.80 4.53 -19.73
C LEU A 208 -12.50 3.56 -20.88
N GLN A 209 -11.32 2.95 -20.92
CA GLN A 209 -11.01 1.87 -21.88
C GLN A 209 -11.54 0.51 -21.42
N PHE A 210 -11.90 0.37 -20.14
CA PHE A 210 -12.57 -0.83 -19.65
C PHE A 210 -14.08 -0.80 -19.94
N PRO A 211 -14.75 -1.97 -19.94
CA PRO A 211 -16.20 -2.05 -19.99
C PRO A 211 -16.87 -1.18 -18.92
N LEU A 212 -18.01 -0.56 -19.24
CA LEU A 212 -18.75 0.33 -18.32
C LEU A 212 -18.98 -0.27 -16.91
N PRO A 213 -19.26 -1.59 -16.74
CA PRO A 213 -19.35 -2.20 -15.41
C PRO A 213 -18.13 -1.95 -14.51
N CYS A 214 -16.91 -1.87 -15.06
CA CYS A 214 -15.70 -1.55 -14.29
C CYS A 214 -15.79 -0.18 -13.60
N LEU A 215 -16.51 0.79 -14.15
CA LEU A 215 -16.73 2.07 -13.49
C LEU A 215 -17.57 1.88 -12.22
N TYR A 216 -18.67 1.12 -12.29
CA TYR A 216 -19.54 0.87 -11.14
C TYR A 216 -18.83 0.08 -10.03
N TYR A 217 -18.03 -0.93 -10.38
CA TYR A 217 -17.23 -1.69 -9.40
C TYR A 217 -16.00 -0.91 -8.91
N GLY A 218 -15.46 0.02 -9.71
CA GLY A 218 -14.28 0.81 -9.37
C GLY A 218 -14.56 2.00 -8.46
N VAL A 219 -15.66 2.72 -8.66
CA VAL A 219 -15.99 3.96 -7.90
C VAL A 219 -16.00 3.75 -6.38
N PRO A 220 -16.57 2.67 -5.80
CA PRO A 220 -16.55 2.46 -4.36
C PRO A 220 -15.14 2.40 -3.74
N SER A 221 -14.11 2.03 -4.52
CA SER A 221 -12.71 2.03 -4.04
C SER A 221 -12.23 3.43 -3.64
N LEU A 222 -12.77 4.49 -4.25
CA LEU A 222 -12.38 5.87 -3.98
C LEU A 222 -12.68 6.27 -2.53
N LEU A 223 -13.75 5.72 -1.95
CA LEU A 223 -14.07 5.94 -0.54
C LEU A 223 -12.98 5.38 0.38
N LEU A 224 -12.49 4.17 0.08
CA LEU A 224 -11.40 3.55 0.84
C LEU A 224 -10.09 4.32 0.65
N VAL A 225 -9.77 4.72 -0.58
CA VAL A 225 -8.56 5.50 -0.87
C VAL A 225 -8.58 6.85 -0.13
N ALA A 226 -9.72 7.55 -0.11
CA ALA A 226 -9.87 8.83 0.57
C ALA A 226 -9.77 8.70 2.10
N THR A 227 -10.25 7.59 2.66
CA THR A 227 -10.27 7.38 4.12
C THR A 227 -9.00 6.74 4.65
N TYR A 228 -8.21 6.04 3.83
CA TYR A 228 -6.97 5.36 4.25
C TYR A 228 -5.99 6.25 5.04
N PRO A 229 -5.67 7.50 4.64
CA PRO A 229 -4.71 8.30 5.39
C PRO A 229 -5.21 8.64 6.82
N LEU A 230 -6.53 8.66 7.04
CA LEU A 230 -7.12 8.84 8.37
C LEU A 230 -6.98 7.58 9.24
N ALA A 231 -6.91 6.38 8.63
CA ALA A 231 -6.79 5.11 9.36
C ALA A 231 -5.59 5.08 10.30
N LYS A 232 -4.46 5.65 9.88
CA LYS A 232 -3.24 5.76 10.70
C LYS A 232 -3.45 6.50 12.02
N ARG A 233 -4.49 7.34 12.13
CA ARG A 233 -4.78 8.15 13.31
C ARG A 233 -5.80 7.52 14.26
N VAL A 234 -6.54 6.51 13.80
CA VAL A 234 -7.71 5.99 14.53
C VAL A 234 -7.63 4.50 14.86
N THR A 235 -6.75 3.72 14.20
CA THR A 235 -6.66 2.27 14.40
C THR A 235 -5.23 1.78 14.61
N HIS A 236 -5.09 0.65 15.31
CA HIS A 236 -3.85 -0.12 15.43
C HIS A 236 -3.55 -0.95 14.17
N TYR A 237 -4.50 -1.07 13.24
CA TYR A 237 -4.40 -1.90 12.03
C TYR A 237 -4.57 -1.08 10.74
N PRO A 238 -3.79 0.01 10.52
CA PRO A 238 -3.85 0.74 9.26
C PRO A 238 -3.50 -0.13 8.05
N GLN A 239 -2.76 -1.23 8.25
CA GLN A 239 -2.42 -2.24 7.25
C GLN A 239 -3.66 -2.95 6.72
N PHE A 240 -4.68 -3.16 7.55
CA PHE A 240 -5.94 -3.76 7.10
C PHE A 240 -6.66 -2.83 6.12
N VAL A 241 -6.76 -1.54 6.46
CA VAL A 241 -7.35 -0.53 5.59
C VAL A 241 -6.53 -0.35 4.31
N LEU A 242 -5.20 -0.41 4.41
CA LEU A 242 -4.33 -0.45 3.23
C LEU A 242 -4.67 -1.66 2.35
N GLY A 243 -4.82 -2.84 2.95
CA GLY A 243 -5.21 -4.06 2.25
C GLY A 243 -6.51 -3.89 1.48
N LEU A 244 -7.53 -3.27 2.09
CA LEU A 244 -8.79 -2.97 1.40
C LEU A 244 -8.58 -2.08 0.17
N THR A 245 -7.71 -1.07 0.26
CA THR A 245 -7.42 -0.19 -0.88
C THR A 245 -6.60 -0.86 -1.98
N PHE A 246 -5.53 -1.58 -1.61
CA PHE A 246 -4.57 -2.14 -2.57
C PHE A 246 -5.10 -3.41 -3.25
N SER A 247 -5.99 -4.13 -2.58
CA SER A 247 -6.52 -5.40 -3.08
C SER A 247 -7.67 -5.22 -4.07
N TRP A 248 -8.18 -4.00 -4.30
CA TRP A 248 -9.38 -3.78 -5.12
C TRP A 248 -9.25 -4.35 -6.54
N GLY A 249 -8.04 -4.39 -7.08
CA GLY A 249 -7.73 -5.07 -8.34
C GLY A 249 -8.16 -6.54 -8.40
N ALA A 250 -8.27 -7.23 -7.27
CA ALA A 250 -8.75 -8.62 -7.17
C ALA A 250 -10.22 -8.79 -7.59
N ILE A 251 -10.98 -7.70 -7.66
CA ILE A 251 -12.37 -7.70 -8.14
C ILE A 251 -12.42 -7.31 -9.62
N MET A 252 -11.58 -6.36 -10.03
CA MET A 252 -11.70 -5.65 -11.31
C MET A 252 -11.50 -6.52 -12.55
N GLY A 253 -10.75 -7.62 -12.45
CA GLY A 253 -10.52 -8.53 -13.59
C GLY A 253 -11.79 -9.23 -14.10
N PHE A 254 -12.78 -9.45 -13.23
CA PHE A 254 -14.05 -10.09 -13.60
C PHE A 254 -14.90 -9.21 -14.52
N PRO A 255 -15.31 -7.99 -14.13
CA PRO A 255 -16.08 -7.11 -15.01
C PRO A 255 -15.27 -6.65 -16.23
N ALA A 256 -13.93 -6.61 -16.13
CA ALA A 256 -13.06 -6.28 -17.28
C ALA A 256 -13.15 -7.31 -18.40
N LEU A 257 -13.38 -8.58 -18.06
CA LEU A 257 -13.59 -9.67 -19.02
C LEU A 257 -15.09 -9.97 -19.26
N GLY A 258 -15.97 -9.02 -18.93
CA GLY A 258 -17.40 -9.12 -19.20
C GLY A 258 -18.19 -9.98 -18.22
N ILE A 259 -17.61 -10.37 -17.08
CA ILE A 259 -18.30 -11.14 -16.04
C ILE A 259 -18.98 -10.17 -15.09
N ASP A 260 -20.31 -10.16 -15.10
CA ASP A 260 -21.09 -9.45 -14.10
C ASP A 260 -21.19 -10.28 -12.80
N LEU A 261 -20.59 -9.75 -11.73
CA LEU A 261 -20.52 -10.42 -10.43
C LEU A 261 -21.90 -10.51 -9.77
N LEU A 262 -22.79 -9.54 -9.98
CA LEU A 262 -24.10 -9.53 -9.32
C LEU A 262 -25.04 -10.61 -9.88
N SER A 263 -24.88 -10.98 -11.15
CA SER A 263 -25.68 -12.04 -11.79
C SER A 263 -25.03 -13.43 -11.73
N ASN A 264 -23.75 -13.54 -11.34
CA ASN A 264 -23.04 -14.80 -11.24
C ASN A 264 -22.55 -15.08 -9.80
N PRO A 265 -23.32 -15.83 -8.99
CA PRO A 265 -22.97 -16.12 -7.60
C PRO A 265 -21.60 -16.79 -7.42
N SER A 266 -21.22 -17.69 -8.35
CA SER A 266 -19.92 -18.37 -8.29
C SER A 266 -18.77 -17.39 -8.51
N ALA A 267 -18.91 -16.51 -9.49
CA ALA A 267 -17.93 -15.44 -9.75
C ALA A 267 -17.86 -14.45 -8.59
N LEU A 268 -19.01 -14.09 -7.99
CA LEU A 268 -19.04 -13.21 -6.81
C LEU A 268 -18.28 -13.81 -5.63
N THR A 269 -18.54 -15.09 -5.30
CA THR A 269 -17.82 -15.76 -4.22
C THR A 269 -16.34 -15.91 -4.53
N ALA A 270 -15.97 -16.23 -5.77
CA ALA A 270 -14.58 -16.32 -6.19
C ALA A 270 -13.85 -14.96 -6.06
N ALA A 271 -14.46 -13.88 -6.55
CA ALA A 271 -13.92 -12.53 -6.47
C ALA A 271 -13.80 -12.03 -5.02
N ALA A 272 -14.81 -12.27 -4.18
CA ALA A 272 -14.79 -11.92 -2.77
C ALA A 272 -13.70 -12.68 -2.01
N ALA A 273 -13.59 -13.99 -2.23
CA ALA A 273 -12.54 -14.81 -1.61
C ALA A 273 -11.14 -14.39 -2.08
N LEU A 274 -10.96 -14.09 -3.37
CA LEU A 274 -9.69 -13.61 -3.91
C LEU A 274 -9.31 -12.24 -3.34
N TYR A 275 -10.28 -11.33 -3.24
CA TYR A 275 -10.10 -10.01 -2.64
C TYR A 275 -9.69 -10.15 -1.17
N SER A 276 -10.42 -10.93 -0.38
CA SER A 276 -10.07 -11.18 1.02
C SER A 276 -8.72 -11.87 1.19
N SER A 277 -8.35 -12.78 0.29
CA SER A 277 -7.01 -13.37 0.21
C SER A 277 -5.93 -12.29 0.02
N CYS A 278 -6.12 -11.36 -0.93
CA CYS A 278 -5.18 -10.27 -1.16
C CYS A 278 -5.08 -9.30 0.03
N VAL A 279 -6.19 -9.05 0.74
CA VAL A 279 -6.21 -8.25 1.97
C VAL A 279 -5.39 -8.95 3.06
N ALA A 280 -5.58 -10.26 3.25
CA ALA A 280 -4.79 -11.05 4.20
C ALA A 280 -3.30 -11.07 3.82
N TRP A 281 -2.98 -11.19 2.53
CA TRP A 281 -1.60 -11.09 2.05
C TRP A 281 -0.99 -9.72 2.34
N THR A 282 -1.78 -8.65 2.20
CA THR A 282 -1.37 -7.27 2.56
C THR A 282 -0.99 -7.15 4.02
N LEU A 283 -1.77 -7.78 4.91
CA LEU A 283 -1.40 -7.84 6.32
C LEU A 283 -0.04 -8.50 6.53
N VAL A 284 0.28 -9.58 5.80
CA VAL A 284 1.56 -10.29 5.95
C VAL A 284 2.73 -9.39 5.54
N TYR A 285 2.73 -8.88 4.31
CA TYR A 285 3.90 -8.14 3.82
C TYR A 285 4.01 -6.74 4.46
N ASP A 286 2.90 -6.06 4.72
CA ASP A 286 2.92 -4.70 5.25
C ASP A 286 3.17 -4.70 6.77
N MET A 287 2.86 -5.80 7.46
CA MET A 287 3.34 -6.04 8.83
C MET A 287 4.86 -6.16 8.87
N ILE A 288 5.48 -6.91 7.95
CA ILE A 288 6.96 -6.97 7.85
C ILE A 288 7.55 -5.58 7.61
N TYR A 289 6.92 -4.80 6.72
CA TYR A 289 7.32 -3.42 6.46
C TYR A 289 7.19 -2.53 7.71
N ALA A 290 6.10 -2.67 8.46
CA ALA A 290 5.86 -1.89 9.68
C ALA A 290 6.90 -2.17 10.79
N TYR A 291 7.53 -3.34 10.83
CA TYR A 291 8.64 -3.60 11.78
C TYR A 291 9.87 -2.73 11.54
N MET A 292 10.01 -2.10 10.36
CA MET A 292 11.09 -1.14 10.09
C MET A 292 10.94 0.14 10.92
N ASP A 293 9.70 0.56 11.16
CA ASP A 293 9.36 1.84 11.80
C ASP A 293 8.93 1.66 13.28
N ILE A 294 8.94 0.44 13.83
CA ILE A 294 8.38 0.12 15.16
C ILE A 294 8.93 1.01 16.30
N LYS A 295 10.22 1.33 16.27
CA LYS A 295 10.87 2.17 17.29
C LYS A 295 10.45 3.62 17.20
N ASP A 296 10.29 4.13 15.98
CA ASP A 296 9.93 5.53 15.75
C ASP A 296 8.43 5.73 15.95
N ASP A 297 7.60 4.76 15.55
CA ASP A 297 6.18 4.72 15.85
C ASP A 297 5.93 4.73 17.37
N ALA A 298 6.69 3.93 18.14
CA ALA A 298 6.56 3.87 19.59
C ALA A 298 6.90 5.21 20.25
N LYS A 299 7.98 5.89 19.80
CA LYS A 299 8.36 7.22 20.27
C LYS A 299 7.32 8.29 19.91
N ALA A 300 6.70 8.17 18.74
CA ALA A 300 5.69 9.11 18.26
C ALA A 300 4.28 8.84 18.83
N GLY A 301 4.10 7.77 19.62
CA GLY A 301 2.79 7.34 20.12
C GLY A 301 1.84 6.84 19.03
N ILE A 302 2.37 6.45 17.87
CA ILE A 302 1.61 5.93 16.75
C ILE A 302 1.32 4.45 17.00
N LYS A 303 0.04 4.08 16.87
CA LYS A 303 -0.46 2.72 17.07
C LYS A 303 -0.26 1.89 15.79
N SER A 304 0.50 0.80 15.85
CA SER A 304 0.78 -0.05 14.67
C SER A 304 0.64 -1.56 14.94
N ILE A 305 0.38 -2.34 13.89
CA ILE A 305 0.25 -3.80 13.96
C ILE A 305 1.54 -4.46 14.48
N ALA A 306 2.69 -3.85 14.18
CA ALA A 306 4.00 -4.32 14.63
C ALA A 306 4.13 -4.23 16.16
N GLN A 307 3.60 -3.15 16.76
CA GLN A 307 3.50 -3.02 18.23
C GLN A 307 2.47 -3.98 18.81
N ALA A 308 1.31 -4.13 18.18
CA ALA A 308 0.26 -5.04 18.65
C ALA A 308 0.73 -6.50 18.70
N HIS A 309 1.69 -6.87 17.87
CA HIS A 309 2.21 -8.24 17.73
C HIS A 309 3.72 -8.36 18.04
N GLU A 310 4.29 -7.46 18.85
CA GLU A 310 5.73 -7.45 19.13
C GLU A 310 6.24 -8.81 19.67
N HIS A 311 5.46 -9.46 20.55
CA HIS A 311 5.83 -10.73 21.19
C HIS A 311 5.40 -11.99 20.40
N ASN A 312 4.53 -11.86 19.40
CA ASN A 312 3.96 -13.00 18.66
C ASN A 312 3.97 -12.82 17.13
N ALA A 313 4.86 -11.97 16.62
CA ALA A 313 4.93 -11.55 15.22
C ALA A 313 4.85 -12.71 14.22
N LYS A 314 5.67 -13.75 14.42
CA LYS A 314 5.73 -14.91 13.52
C LYS A 314 4.45 -15.73 13.55
N ALA A 315 3.79 -15.84 14.71
CA ALA A 315 2.52 -16.53 14.84
C ALA A 315 1.41 -15.76 14.10
N ALA A 316 1.36 -14.43 14.24
CA ALA A 316 0.42 -13.58 13.52
C ALA A 316 0.64 -13.64 12.00
N LEU A 317 1.89 -13.52 11.52
CA LEU A 317 2.23 -13.67 10.10
C LEU A 317 1.81 -15.05 9.56
N SER A 318 1.98 -16.10 10.34
CA SER A 318 1.58 -17.46 9.97
C SER A 318 0.07 -17.61 9.88
N ALA A 319 -0.68 -17.04 10.84
CA ALA A 319 -2.13 -17.04 10.83
C ALA A 319 -2.70 -16.28 9.63
N PHE A 320 -2.20 -15.07 9.34
CA PHE A 320 -2.61 -14.31 8.16
C PHE A 320 -2.26 -15.03 6.86
N SER A 321 -1.10 -15.71 6.79
CA SER A 321 -0.73 -16.52 5.62
C SER A 321 -1.63 -17.74 5.45
N ALA A 322 -2.01 -18.43 6.52
CA ALA A 322 -2.95 -19.55 6.46
C ALA A 322 -4.34 -19.09 5.97
N VAL A 323 -4.82 -17.94 6.48
CA VAL A 323 -6.07 -17.32 6.01
C VAL A 323 -5.99 -16.95 4.53
N GLN A 324 -4.88 -16.35 4.11
CA GLN A 324 -4.62 -16.00 2.71
C GLN A 324 -4.72 -17.23 1.80
N ILE A 325 -4.01 -18.32 2.13
CA ILE A 325 -3.99 -19.55 1.33
C ILE A 325 -5.36 -20.22 1.31
N GLY A 326 -6.06 -20.26 2.45
CA GLY A 326 -7.41 -20.79 2.55
C GLY A 326 -8.39 -20.03 1.65
N LEU A 327 -8.37 -18.71 1.70
CA LEU A 327 -9.21 -17.85 0.85
C LEU A 327 -8.83 -17.94 -0.63
N LEU A 328 -7.53 -18.04 -0.96
CA LEU A 328 -7.09 -18.26 -2.34
C LEU A 328 -7.59 -19.61 -2.88
N SER A 329 -7.54 -20.65 -2.06
CA SER A 329 -8.06 -21.98 -2.41
C SER A 329 -9.57 -21.95 -2.61
N THR A 330 -10.31 -21.25 -1.74
CA THR A 330 -11.75 -21.01 -1.89
C THR A 330 -12.05 -20.28 -3.19
N ALA A 331 -11.28 -19.25 -3.54
CA ALA A 331 -11.45 -18.51 -4.79
C ALA A 331 -11.31 -19.44 -6.02
N GLY A 332 -10.27 -20.28 -6.02
CA GLY A 332 -10.07 -21.29 -7.06
C GLY A 332 -11.21 -22.30 -7.13
N TYR A 333 -11.69 -22.79 -5.99
CA TYR A 333 -12.80 -23.74 -5.94
C TYR A 333 -14.07 -23.18 -6.59
N PHE A 334 -14.48 -21.95 -6.24
CA PHE A 334 -15.66 -21.30 -6.83
C PHE A 334 -15.46 -20.82 -8.26
N ALA A 335 -14.22 -20.55 -8.69
CA ALA A 335 -13.89 -20.33 -10.09
C ALA A 335 -13.84 -21.65 -10.91
N GLY A 336 -13.97 -22.80 -10.25
CA GLY A 336 -13.81 -24.11 -10.85
C GLY A 336 -12.39 -24.38 -11.35
N ALA A 337 -11.36 -23.78 -10.72
CA ALA A 337 -9.94 -23.87 -11.05
C ALA A 337 -9.37 -25.29 -10.95
N GLY A 338 -8.28 -25.57 -11.67
CA GLY A 338 -7.77 -26.93 -11.86
C GLY A 338 -6.63 -27.27 -10.91
N PRO A 339 -6.11 -28.52 -10.96
CA PRO A 339 -5.00 -28.94 -10.11
C PRO A 339 -3.73 -28.07 -10.28
N ILE A 340 -3.51 -27.51 -11.48
CA ILE A 340 -2.38 -26.63 -11.76
C ILE A 340 -2.46 -25.35 -10.91
N PHE A 341 -3.65 -24.78 -10.75
CA PHE A 341 -3.86 -23.65 -9.85
C PHE A 341 -3.61 -24.02 -8.39
N PHE A 342 -4.18 -25.13 -7.90
CA PHE A 342 -4.03 -25.51 -6.49
C PHE A 342 -2.57 -25.82 -6.12
N VAL A 343 -1.86 -26.58 -6.96
CA VAL A 343 -0.45 -26.90 -6.71
C VAL A 343 0.44 -25.67 -6.96
N GLY A 344 0.29 -25.02 -8.11
CA GLY A 344 1.14 -23.92 -8.54
C GLY A 344 0.93 -22.65 -7.73
N SER A 345 -0.31 -22.16 -7.65
CA SER A 345 -0.61 -20.91 -6.96
C SER A 345 -0.74 -21.10 -5.45
N CYS A 346 -1.58 -22.03 -4.98
CA CYS A 346 -1.81 -22.18 -3.53
C CYS A 346 -0.62 -22.85 -2.83
N GLY A 347 -0.13 -23.97 -3.37
CA GLY A 347 1.06 -24.65 -2.85
C GLY A 347 2.32 -23.79 -2.96
N GLY A 348 2.50 -23.10 -4.09
CA GLY A 348 3.60 -22.17 -4.29
C GLY A 348 3.56 -20.98 -3.33
N ALA A 349 2.41 -20.34 -3.14
CA ALA A 349 2.23 -19.28 -2.15
C ALA A 349 2.52 -19.76 -0.72
N ALA A 350 2.06 -20.96 -0.36
CA ALA A 350 2.35 -21.56 0.93
C ALA A 350 3.87 -21.70 1.16
N LEU A 351 4.61 -22.18 0.15
CA LEU A 351 6.06 -22.32 0.22
C LEU A 351 6.77 -20.96 0.33
N THR A 352 6.42 -19.98 -0.50
CA THR A 352 7.08 -18.66 -0.48
C THR A 352 6.79 -17.91 0.82
N LEU A 353 5.55 -17.94 1.30
CA LEU A 353 5.16 -17.32 2.57
C LEU A 353 5.81 -18.01 3.77
N ALA A 354 5.81 -19.34 3.83
CA ALA A 354 6.50 -20.08 4.89
C ALA A 354 8.01 -19.77 4.89
N THR A 355 8.62 -19.68 3.71
CA THR A 355 10.04 -19.33 3.57
C THR A 355 10.30 -17.90 4.06
N MET A 356 9.48 -16.94 3.65
CA MET A 356 9.56 -15.54 4.09
C MET A 356 9.44 -15.44 5.62
N ILE A 357 8.41 -16.06 6.19
CA ILE A 357 8.18 -16.06 7.64
C ILE A 357 9.33 -16.73 8.38
N ARG A 358 9.88 -17.84 7.87
CA ARG A 358 11.00 -18.51 8.53
C ARG A 358 12.29 -17.71 8.48
N ARG A 359 12.55 -17.01 7.38
CA ARG A 359 13.84 -16.36 7.10
C ARG A 359 13.92 -14.92 7.58
N VAL A 360 12.83 -14.15 7.55
CA VAL A 360 12.89 -12.71 7.85
C VAL A 360 13.33 -12.45 9.28
N ASN A 361 14.34 -11.62 9.46
CA ASN A 361 14.76 -11.10 10.75
C ASN A 361 14.08 -9.75 11.00
N LEU A 362 12.99 -9.77 11.78
CA LEU A 362 12.18 -8.59 12.07
C LEU A 362 12.92 -7.49 12.85
N LYS A 363 14.12 -7.78 13.37
CA LYS A 363 14.98 -6.80 14.06
C LYS A 363 15.90 -6.04 13.12
N ASP A 364 16.10 -6.53 11.88
CA ASP A 364 16.96 -5.90 10.88
C ASP A 364 16.12 -5.20 9.81
N VAL A 365 16.19 -3.87 9.80
CA VAL A 365 15.48 -3.00 8.85
C VAL A 365 15.80 -3.35 7.39
N ARG A 366 17.06 -3.72 7.09
CA ARG A 366 17.47 -4.06 5.72
C ARG A 366 16.89 -5.39 5.27
N ASP A 367 16.84 -6.36 6.17
CA ASP A 367 16.26 -7.67 5.88
C ASP A 367 14.73 -7.57 5.74
N CYS A 368 14.05 -6.79 6.58
CA CYS A 368 12.64 -6.45 6.42
C CYS A 368 12.37 -5.80 5.05
N TRP A 369 13.18 -4.82 4.64
CA TRP A 369 13.05 -4.18 3.33
C TRP A 369 13.26 -5.17 2.18
N TRP A 370 14.24 -6.07 2.30
CA TRP A 370 14.50 -7.09 1.29
C TRP A 370 13.32 -8.04 1.14
N TRP A 371 12.75 -8.54 2.24
CA TRP A 371 11.57 -9.41 2.21
C TRP A 371 10.31 -8.69 1.77
N PHE A 372 10.12 -7.43 2.17
CA PHE A 372 9.03 -6.60 1.66
C PHE A 372 9.13 -6.38 0.15
N LYS A 373 10.32 -6.24 -0.44
CA LYS A 373 10.46 -6.07 -1.89
C LYS A 373 10.38 -7.40 -2.63
N ASN A 374 11.22 -8.35 -2.24
CA ASN A 374 11.43 -9.58 -3.00
C ASN A 374 10.42 -10.66 -2.62
N GLY A 375 10.01 -10.74 -1.35
CA GLY A 375 8.94 -11.64 -0.92
C GLY A 375 7.61 -11.36 -1.62
N ALA A 376 7.32 -10.08 -1.90
CA ALA A 376 6.23 -9.63 -2.77
C ALA A 376 6.28 -10.28 -4.14
N LEU A 377 7.43 -10.12 -4.81
CA LEU A 377 7.65 -10.56 -6.18
C LEU A 377 7.63 -12.08 -6.27
N LEU A 378 8.20 -12.77 -5.28
CA LEU A 378 8.19 -14.22 -5.22
C LEU A 378 6.77 -14.76 -5.02
N THR A 379 6.07 -14.30 -3.98
CA THR A 379 4.72 -14.81 -3.67
C THR A 379 3.73 -14.42 -4.77
N GLY A 380 3.74 -13.15 -5.18
CA GLY A 380 2.85 -12.69 -6.23
C GLY A 380 3.15 -13.33 -7.58
N GLY A 381 4.43 -13.44 -7.94
CA GLY A 381 4.86 -14.09 -9.17
C GLY A 381 4.43 -15.56 -9.22
N VAL A 382 4.66 -16.32 -8.15
CA VAL A 382 4.28 -17.74 -8.09
C VAL A 382 2.76 -17.94 -8.19
N ILE A 383 1.96 -17.10 -7.51
CA ILE A 383 0.50 -17.11 -7.66
C ILE A 383 0.10 -16.84 -9.11
N SER A 384 0.67 -15.79 -9.74
CA SER A 384 0.43 -15.45 -11.14
C SER A 384 0.81 -16.58 -12.10
N PHE A 385 1.96 -17.22 -11.91
CA PHE A 385 2.42 -18.32 -12.78
C PHE A 385 1.51 -19.54 -12.68
N GLY A 386 1.07 -19.93 -11.48
CA GLY A 386 0.13 -21.04 -11.32
C GLY A 386 -1.23 -20.77 -11.96
N LEU A 387 -1.75 -19.55 -11.82
CA LEU A 387 -3.01 -19.10 -12.45
C LEU A 387 -2.88 -19.09 -13.98
N PHE A 388 -1.76 -18.57 -14.50
CA PHE A 388 -1.50 -18.54 -15.93
C PHE A 388 -1.37 -19.96 -16.52
N GLY A 389 -0.68 -20.86 -15.81
CA GLY A 389 -0.58 -22.26 -16.20
C GLY A 389 -1.95 -22.96 -16.24
N ASP A 390 -2.82 -22.71 -15.26
CA ASP A 390 -4.18 -23.25 -15.24
C ASP A 390 -5.03 -22.72 -16.40
N TYR A 391 -4.94 -21.41 -16.69
CA TYR A 391 -5.58 -20.78 -17.83
C TYR A 391 -5.15 -21.41 -19.17
N LEU A 392 -3.84 -21.50 -19.43
CA LEU A 392 -3.32 -22.09 -20.67
C LEU A 392 -3.74 -23.55 -20.85
N HIS A 393 -3.71 -24.33 -19.76
CA HIS A 393 -4.13 -25.73 -19.79
C HIS A 393 -5.61 -25.89 -20.14
N ARG A 394 -6.48 -25.03 -19.62
CA ARG A 394 -7.91 -25.05 -19.95
C ARG A 394 -8.17 -24.65 -21.39
N ARG A 395 -7.50 -23.59 -21.85
CA ARG A 395 -7.65 -23.07 -23.20
C ARG A 395 -7.27 -24.10 -24.26
N THR A 396 -6.11 -24.75 -24.11
CA THR A 396 -5.64 -25.81 -25.02
C THR A 396 -6.59 -27.01 -25.06
N ARG A 397 -7.18 -27.38 -23.93
CA ARG A 397 -8.21 -28.43 -23.87
C ARG A 397 -9.51 -28.03 -24.55
N GLU A 398 -9.91 -26.77 -24.45
CA GLU A 398 -11.11 -26.27 -25.11
C GLU A 398 -10.94 -26.20 -26.64
N GLU A 399 -9.77 -25.75 -27.13
CA GLU A 399 -9.43 -25.78 -28.55
C GLU A 399 -9.44 -27.20 -29.10
N SER A 400 -8.83 -28.15 -28.38
CA SER A 400 -8.83 -29.55 -28.78
C SER A 400 -10.25 -30.11 -28.89
N ARG A 401 -11.15 -29.75 -27.97
CA ARG A 401 -12.56 -30.17 -28.00
C ARG A 401 -13.32 -29.51 -29.15
N SER A 402 -13.10 -28.23 -29.43
CA SER A 402 -13.78 -27.54 -30.53
C SER A 402 -13.33 -28.07 -31.89
N THR A 403 -12.03 -28.34 -32.08
CA THR A 403 -11.52 -29.01 -33.29
C THR A 403 -12.13 -30.39 -33.46
N MET A 404 -12.17 -31.22 -32.40
CA MET A 404 -12.77 -32.56 -32.48
C MET A 404 -14.27 -32.51 -32.82
N ARG A 405 -15.03 -31.54 -32.25
CA ARG A 405 -16.44 -31.33 -32.60
C ARG A 405 -16.62 -30.92 -34.06
N ALA A 406 -15.73 -30.07 -34.59
CA ALA A 406 -15.77 -29.63 -35.98
C ALA A 406 -15.40 -30.74 -36.98
N VAL A 407 -14.57 -31.72 -36.57
CA VAL A 407 -14.24 -32.90 -37.40
C VAL A 407 -15.37 -33.94 -37.41
N LEU A 408 -16.17 -34.01 -36.32
CA LEU A 408 -17.29 -34.96 -36.19
C LEU A 408 -18.61 -34.44 -36.76
N ALA A 409 -18.74 -33.14 -37.00
CA ALA A 409 -19.90 -32.48 -37.61
C ALA A 409 -19.71 -32.37 -39.11
#